data_AF-A0A9E5FSH4-F1
#
_entry.id   AF-A0A9E5FSH4-F1
#
_cell.length_a   1.000
_cell.length_b   1.000
_cell.length_c   1.000
_cell.angle_alpha   90.00
_cell.angle_beta   90.00
_cell.angle_gamma   90.00
#
_symmetry.space_group_name_H-M   'P 1'
#
loop_
_entity.id
_entity.type
_entity.pdbx_description
1 polymer ?
#
loop_
_entity_poly.entity_id
_entity_poly.type
_entity_poly.pdbx_seq_one_letter_code
_entity_poly.pdbx_strand_id
1 'polypeptide(L)' 'MNFIRFTDLCAQGRVQGQRVFIRADLNVPQDDEGHITEDTRIRASVPCIRMALEAGAAVMVTSHLGR' A
#
# COMPACT_ATOMS: atom_id res chain seq x y z
N MET A 1 13.31 14.54 -12.43
CA MET A 1 11.83 14.47 -12.31
C MET A 1 11.44 15.03 -10.95
N ASN A 2 10.40 15.86 -10.87
CA ASN A 2 9.89 16.36 -9.59
C ASN A 2 8.66 15.54 -9.19
N PHE A 3 8.73 14.83 -8.06
CA PHE A 3 7.65 13.98 -7.56
C PHE A 3 7.16 14.50 -6.22
N ILE A 4 5.83 14.54 -6.05
CA ILE A 4 5.21 14.73 -4.73
C ILE A 4 5.39 13.42 -3.96
N ARG A 5 6.03 13.48 -2.78
CA ARG A 5 6.18 12.30 -1.93
C ARG A 5 4.98 12.17 -1.01
N PHE A 6 4.50 10.94 -0.86
CA PHE A 6 3.37 10.66 0.02
C PHE A 6 3.68 10.99 1.49
N THR A 7 4.92 10.80 1.93
CA THR A 7 5.40 11.20 3.27
C THR A 7 5.19 12.68 3.54
N ASP A 8 5.43 13.53 2.54
CA ASP A 8 5.31 14.98 2.67
C ASP A 8 3.83 15.38 2.80
N LEU A 9 2.95 14.72 2.04
CA LEU A 9 1.50 14.92 2.16
C LEU A 9 0.95 14.49 3.52
N CYS A 10 1.45 13.38 4.06
CA CYS A 10 1.09 12.90 5.40
C CYS A 10 1.56 13.87 6.48
N ALA A 11 2.82 14.32 6.42
CA ALA A 11 3.38 15.28 7.37
C ALA A 11 2.67 16.65 7.35
N GLN A 12 2.12 17.04 6.20
CA GLN A 12 1.32 18.27 6.04
C GLN A 12 -0.15 18.09 6.45
N GLY A 13 -0.57 16.92 6.92
CA GLY A 13 -1.96 16.63 7.30
C GLY A 13 -2.95 16.59 6.12
N ARG A 14 -2.45 16.59 4.88
CA ARG A 14 -3.28 16.77 3.68
C ARG A 14 -4.15 15.57 3.32
N VAL A 15 -3.86 14.41 3.91
CA VAL A 15 -4.53 13.14 3.60
C VAL A 15 -5.62 12.77 4.60
N GLN A 16 -5.78 13.55 5.67
CA GLN A 16 -6.81 13.30 6.68
C GLN A 16 -8.21 13.42 6.07
N GLY A 17 -9.03 12.39 6.25
CA GLY A 17 -10.36 12.29 5.67
C GLY A 17 -10.39 12.09 4.15
N GLN A 18 -9.23 12.04 3.49
CA GLN A 18 -9.14 11.84 2.04
C GLN A 18 -9.17 10.36 1.69
N ARG A 19 -9.66 10.05 0.49
CA ARG A 19 -9.58 8.72 -0.11
C ARG A 19 -8.23 8.55 -0.77
N VAL A 20 -7.41 7.62 -0.28
CA VAL A 20 -6.07 7.35 -0.81
C VAL A 20 -6.07 6.01 -1.53
N PHE A 21 -5.67 6.01 -2.80
CA PHE A 21 -5.54 4.82 -3.63
C PHE A 21 -4.05 4.43 -3.75
N ILE A 22 -3.69 3.28 -3.17
CA ILE A 22 -2.32 2.76 -3.18
C ILE A 22 -2.23 1.62 -4.19
N ARG A 23 -1.45 1.82 -5.25
CA ARG A 23 -1.00 0.72 -6.10
C ARG A 23 0.23 0.08 -5.45
N ALA A 24 0.03 -1.04 -4.78
CA ALA A 24 1.09 -1.81 -4.13
C ALA A 24 1.55 -2.96 -5.03
N ASP A 25 2.69 -3.57 -4.69
CA ASP A 25 3.10 -4.85 -5.23
C ASP A 25 2.72 -5.95 -4.23
N LEU A 26 1.59 -6.60 -4.49
CA LEU A 26 1.10 -7.74 -3.71
C LEU A 26 1.13 -9.03 -4.54
N ASN A 27 1.94 -9.07 -5.60
CA ASN A 27 2.11 -10.26 -6.43
C ASN A 27 3.09 -11.22 -5.74
N VAL A 28 2.56 -12.04 -4.84
CA VAL A 28 3.31 -13.01 -4.04
C VAL A 28 3.11 -14.43 -4.57
N PRO A 29 4.09 -15.33 -4.39
CA PRO A 29 3.91 -16.73 -4.74
C PRO A 29 2.83 -17.36 -3.85
N GLN A 30 2.04 -18.24 -4.46
CA GLN A 30 1.01 -19.04 -3.81
C GLN A 30 1.23 -20.52 -4.12
N ASP A 31 0.79 -21.41 -3.23
CA ASP A 31 0.69 -22.83 -3.53
C ASP A 31 -0.54 -23.14 -4.40
N ASP A 32 -0.72 -24.42 -4.75
CA ASP A 32 -1.82 -24.87 -5.61
C ASP A 32 -3.21 -24.66 -4.98
N GLU A 33 -3.29 -24.50 -3.65
CA GLU A 33 -4.52 -24.20 -2.91
C GLU A 33 -4.76 -22.67 -2.78
N GLY A 34 -3.82 -21.85 -3.23
CA GLY A 34 -3.88 -20.39 -3.18
C GLY A 34 -3.35 -19.78 -1.88
N HIS A 35 -2.72 -20.57 -1.00
CA HIS A 35 -2.09 -20.03 0.21
C HIS A 35 -0.79 -19.31 -0.13
N ILE A 36 -0.54 -18.19 0.56
CA ILE A 36 0.71 -17.44 0.41
C ILE A 36 1.86 -18.26 0.98
N THR A 37 2.86 -18.56 0.14
CA THR A 37 4.07 -19.30 0.56
C THR A 37 5.23 -18.38 0.94
N GLU A 38 5.19 -17.13 0.50
CA GLU A 38 6.18 -16.09 0.80
C GLU A 38 5.50 -14.71 0.79
N ASP A 39 5.69 -13.91 1.83
CA ASP A 39 4.92 -12.68 2.07
C ASP A 39 5.76 -11.39 2.08
N THR A 40 7.04 -11.43 1.67
CA THR A 40 7.97 -10.30 1.77
C THR A 40 7.43 -9.05 1.07
N ARG A 41 6.77 -9.20 -0.08
CA ARG A 41 6.18 -8.04 -0.80
C ARG A 41 4.99 -7.42 -0.07
N ILE A 42 4.19 -8.25 0.60
CA ILE A 42 3.10 -7.77 1.46
C ILE A 42 3.70 -7.00 2.63
N ARG A 43 4.64 -7.59 3.37
CA ARG A 43 5.32 -6.93 4.51
C ARG A 43 6.03 -5.65 4.11
N ALA A 44 6.62 -5.58 2.92
CA ALA A 44 7.25 -4.37 2.39
C ALA A 44 6.24 -3.25 2.06
N SER A 45 4.99 -3.60 1.74
CA SER A 45 3.92 -2.63 1.43
C SER A 45 3.22 -2.10 2.69
N VAL A 46 3.21 -2.87 3.78
CA VAL A 46 2.53 -2.53 5.04
C VAL A 46 2.90 -1.15 5.61
N PRO A 47 4.18 -0.70 5.66
CA PRO A 47 4.53 0.60 6.23
C PRO A 47 3.80 1.78 5.57
N CYS A 48 3.65 1.76 4.24
CA CYS A 48 2.94 2.81 3.51
C CYS A 48 1.43 2.81 3.82
N ILE A 49 0.82 1.62 3.89
CA ILE A 49 -0.59 1.44 4.21
C ILE A 49 -0.87 1.93 5.64
N ARG A 50 -0.02 1.57 6.60
CA ARG A 50 -0.13 2.02 8.00
C ARG A 50 0.02 3.53 8.11
N MET A 51 1.01 4.13 7.45
CA MET A 51 1.20 5.58 7.41
C MET A 51 -0.05 6.31 6.91
N ALA A 52 -0.69 5.80 5.86
CA ALA A 52 -1.92 6.39 5.32
C ALA A 52 -3.09 6.30 6.33
N LEU A 53 -3.27 5.14 6.96
CA LEU A 53 -4.31 4.93 7.97
C LEU A 53 -4.08 5.81 9.22
N GLU A 54 -2.84 5.86 9.72
CA GLU A 54 -2.43 6.67 10.87
C GLU A 54 -2.59 8.18 10.59
N ALA A 55 -2.39 8.60 9.35
CA ALA A 55 -2.67 9.98 8.90
C ALA A 55 -4.18 10.26 8.68
N GLY A 56 -5.06 9.32 9.00
CA GLY A 56 -6.52 9.48 8.96
C GLY A 56 -7.13 9.38 7.56
N ALA A 57 -6.45 8.73 6.61
CA ALA A 57 -6.99 8.52 5.28
C ALA A 57 -7.96 7.33 5.21
N ALA A 58 -8.91 7.38 4.27
CA ALA A 58 -9.68 6.23 3.82
C ALA A 58 -8.89 5.48 2.74
N VAL A 59 -8.26 4.36 3.12
CA VAL A 59 -7.27 3.67 2.30
C VAL A 59 -7.88 2.58 1.43
N MET A 60 -7.52 2.56 0.14
CA MET A 60 -7.76 1.46 -0.79
C MET A 60 -6.42 0.99 -1.35
N VAL A 61 -6.21 -0.33 -1.39
CA VAL A 61 -4.98 -0.92 -1.92
C VAL A 61 -5.34 -1.86 -3.06
N THR A 62 -4.55 -1.82 -4.13
CA THR A 62 -4.72 -2.75 -5.24
C THR A 62 -3.37 -3.27 -5.75
N SER A 63 -3.41 -4.45 -6.36
CA SER A 63 -2.29 -5.03 -7.09
C SER A 63 -2.80 -5.91 -8.23
N HIS A 64 -1.90 -6.20 -9.16
CA HIS A 64 -1.96 -7.42 -9.96
C HIS A 64 -1.60 -8.67 -9.14
N LEU A 65 -1.94 -9.84 -9.66
CA LEU A 65 -1.52 -11.15 -9.15
C LEU A 65 -1.45 -12.14 -10.33
N GLY A 66 -0.33 -12.82 -10.51
CA GLY A 66 -0.14 -13.75 -11.63
C GLY A 66 -0.03 -13.05 -13.01
N ARG A 67 -0.43 -13.77 -14.07
CA ARG A 67 -0.48 -13.31 -15.46
C ARG A 67 -1.77 -13.77 -16.12
#